data_AF-A0A2L1UPJ0-F1
#
_entry.id   AF-A0A2L1UPJ0-F1
#
_cell.length_a   1.000
_cell.length_b   1.000
_cell.length_c   1.000
_cell.angle_alpha   90.00
_cell.angle_beta   90.00
_cell.angle_gamma   90.00
#
_symmetry.space_group_name_H-M   'P 1'
#
loop_
_entity.id
_entity.type
_entity.pdbx_description
1 polymer ?
#
loop_
_entity_poly.entity_id
_entity_poly.type
_entity_poly.pdbx_seq_one_letter_code
_entity_poly.pdbx_strand_id
1 'polypeptide(L)'
;MAKEKVTETTVSVVVLKGKFLRHDGGEYRQNARLDLPENDANRLIALGFVKAYTVLLQESQQVSDPAVSVENPEAQPASEQVIPASESGAA
;
A
#
# COMPACT_ATOMS: atom_id res chain seq x y z
N MET A 1 -39.97 14.33 -14.84
CA MET A 1 -39.05 13.42 -15.57
C MET A 1 -38.04 12.91 -14.56
N ALA A 2 -38.17 11.66 -14.13
CA ALA A 2 -37.24 11.07 -13.18
C ALA A 2 -35.91 10.87 -13.91
N LYS A 3 -34.86 11.56 -13.46
CA LYS A 3 -33.48 11.24 -13.83
C LYS A 3 -33.16 9.91 -13.16
N GLU A 4 -33.27 8.84 -13.93
CA GLU A 4 -32.81 7.51 -13.57
C GLU A 4 -31.36 7.63 -13.12
N LYS A 5 -31.11 7.33 -11.84
CA LYS A 5 -29.78 7.34 -11.25
C LYS A 5 -29.10 6.08 -11.79
N VAL A 6 -28.49 6.18 -12.96
CA VAL A 6 -27.63 5.12 -13.51
C VAL A 6 -26.63 4.81 -12.41
N THR A 7 -26.79 3.65 -11.78
CA THR A 7 -25.81 3.10 -10.85
C THR A 7 -24.63 2.67 -11.70
N GLU A 8 -23.81 3.65 -12.07
CA GLU A 8 -22.59 3.41 -12.82
C GLU A 8 -21.67 2.58 -11.93
N THR A 9 -21.40 1.33 -12.35
CA THR A 9 -20.45 0.48 -11.64
C THR A 9 -19.07 1.08 -11.82
N THR A 10 -18.51 1.60 -10.73
CA THR A 10 -17.16 2.16 -10.72
C THR A 10 -16.17 1.14 -10.18
N VAL A 11 -14.96 1.17 -10.72
CA VAL A 11 -13.86 0.27 -10.38
C VAL A 11 -12.68 1.10 -9.90
N SER A 12 -12.17 0.80 -8.70
CA SER A 12 -10.92 1.36 -8.21
C SER A 12 -9.74 0.82 -9.01
N VAL A 13 -9.01 1.72 -9.66
CA VAL A 13 -7.79 1.40 -10.42
C VAL A 13 -6.61 2.23 -9.93
N VAL A 14 -5.40 1.75 -10.23
CA VAL A 14 -4.14 2.44 -9.93
C VAL A 14 -3.36 2.64 -11.22
N VAL A 15 -2.86 3.86 -11.44
CA VAL A 15 -2.00 4.19 -12.58
C VAL A 15 -0.63 3.52 -12.40
N LEU A 16 -0.21 2.79 -13.42
CA LEU A 16 1.06 2.05 -13.36
C LEU A 16 2.28 2.97 -13.38
N LYS A 17 3.40 2.46 -12.87
CA LYS A 17 4.69 3.18 -12.85
C LYS A 17 5.10 3.60 -14.26
N GLY A 18 5.59 4.84 -14.40
CA GLY A 18 5.99 5.42 -15.68
C GLY A 18 4.83 5.78 -16.62
N LYS A 19 3.58 5.69 -16.16
CA LYS A 19 2.38 6.09 -16.91
C LYS A 19 1.81 7.40 -16.38
N PHE A 20 1.07 8.05 -17.27
CA PHE A 20 0.31 9.25 -17.00
C PHE A 20 -1.06 9.10 -17.65
N LEU A 21 -2.12 9.40 -16.92
CA LEU A 21 -3.49 9.24 -17.37
C LEU A 21 -4.19 10.60 -17.36
N ARG A 22 -4.86 10.95 -18.45
CA ARG A 22 -5.79 12.09 -18.51
C ARG A 22 -7.18 11.54 -18.76
N HIS A 23 -8.12 11.80 -17.86
CA HIS A 23 -9.48 11.29 -17.96
C HIS A 23 -10.44 12.27 -17.27
N ASP A 24 -11.59 12.52 -17.90
CA ASP A 24 -12.60 13.48 -17.44
C ASP A 24 -12.06 14.86 -17.04
N GLY A 25 -11.06 15.33 -17.79
CA GLY A 25 -10.37 16.60 -17.52
C GLY A 25 -9.42 16.57 -16.32
N GLY A 26 -9.37 15.46 -15.57
CA GLY A 26 -8.39 15.19 -14.52
C GLY A 26 -7.09 14.63 -15.08
N GLU A 27 -5.99 14.93 -14.39
CA GLU A 27 -4.65 14.44 -14.71
C GLU A 27 -4.08 13.63 -13.55
N TYR A 28 -3.76 12.36 -13.81
CA TYR A 28 -3.34 11.39 -12.81
C TYR A 28 -1.93 10.88 -13.12
N ARG A 29 -1.02 11.08 -12.18
CA ARG A 29 0.36 10.60 -12.25
C ARG A 29 0.47 9.13 -11.84
N GLN A 30 1.63 8.53 -12.06
CA GLN A 30 1.93 7.17 -11.58
C GLN A 30 1.58 6.96 -10.10
N ASN A 31 1.17 5.75 -9.76
CA ASN A 31 0.73 5.34 -8.41
C ASN A 31 -0.48 6.10 -7.87
N ALA A 32 -1.14 6.92 -8.69
CA ALA A 32 -2.41 7.51 -8.32
C ALA A 32 -3.51 6.45 -8.34
N ARG A 33 -4.32 6.42 -7.29
CA ARG A 33 -5.56 5.64 -7.23
C ARG A 33 -6.73 6.53 -7.62
N LEU A 34 -7.61 6.00 -8.46
CA LEU A 34 -8.84 6.67 -8.89
C LEU A 34 -9.95 5.65 -9.16
N ASP A 35 -11.18 6.10 -9.06
CA ASP A 35 -12.36 5.31 -9.39
C ASP A 35 -12.85 5.70 -10.78
N LEU A 36 -12.94 4.71 -11.66
CA LEU A 36 -13.33 4.89 -13.06
C LEU A 36 -14.59 4.10 -13.38
N PRO A 37 -15.43 4.56 -14.32
CA PRO A 37 -16.51 3.73 -14.83
C PRO A 37 -15.94 2.43 -15.40
N GLU A 38 -16.63 1.32 -15.15
CA GLU A 38 -16.15 -0.03 -15.47
C GLU A 38 -15.72 -0.18 -16.94
N ASN A 39 -16.43 0.47 -17.87
CA ASN A 39 -16.09 0.43 -19.29
C ASN A 39 -14.70 1.05 -19.56
N ASP A 40 -14.44 2.22 -18.99
CA ASP A 40 -13.18 2.95 -19.18
C ASP A 40 -12.04 2.30 -18.40
N ALA A 41 -12.32 1.80 -17.20
CA ALA A 41 -11.38 0.99 -16.43
C ALA A 41 -10.89 -0.21 -17.24
N ASN A 42 -11.80 -1.00 -17.81
CA ASN A 42 -11.45 -2.17 -18.63
C ASN A 42 -10.61 -1.80 -19.86
N ARG A 43 -10.93 -0.69 -20.54
CA ARG A 43 -10.14 -0.19 -21.68
C ARG A 43 -8.72 0.19 -21.25
N LEU A 44 -8.60 0.95 -20.17
CA LEU A 44 -7.29 1.43 -19.68
C LEU A 44 -6.44 0.28 -19.10
N ILE A 45 -7.07 -0.74 -18.53
CA ILE A 45 -6.42 -1.99 -18.11
C ILE A 45 -5.89 -2.74 -19.33
N ALA A 46 -6.71 -2.91 -20.37
CA ALA A 46 -6.29 -3.58 -21.61
C ALA A 46 -5.14 -2.85 -22.32
N LEU A 47 -5.09 -1.51 -22.22
CA LEU A 47 -3.99 -0.69 -22.72
C LEU A 47 -2.75 -0.68 -21.82
N GLY A 48 -2.82 -1.28 -20.63
CA GLY A 48 -1.70 -1.33 -19.68
C GLY A 48 -1.32 0.03 -19.09
N PHE A 49 -2.27 0.95 -18.95
CA PHE A 49 -2.06 2.23 -18.26
C PHE A 49 -2.40 2.15 -16.77
N VAL A 50 -3.41 1.36 -16.43
CA VAL A 50 -3.88 1.18 -15.06
C VAL A 50 -4.05 -0.29 -14.73
N LYS A 51 -4.15 -0.62 -13.44
CA LYS A 51 -4.46 -1.96 -12.95
C LYS A 51 -5.51 -1.88 -11.86
N ALA A 52 -6.41 -2.87 -11.81
CA ALA A 52 -7.43 -2.94 -10.77
C ALA A 52 -6.79 -3.06 -9.39
N TYR A 53 -7.26 -2.25 -8.43
CA TYR A 53 -6.71 -2.24 -7.07
C TYR A 53 -6.90 -3.57 -6.35
N THR A 54 -8.02 -4.25 -6.58
CA THR A 54 -8.32 -5.57 -6.02
C THR A 54 -7.28 -6.62 -6.42
N VAL A 55 -6.83 -6.58 -7.68
CA VAL A 55 -5.78 -7.48 -8.18
C VAL A 55 -4.45 -7.18 -7.50
N LEU A 56 -4.10 -5.90 -7.33
CA LEU A 56 -2.88 -5.51 -6.63
C LEU A 56 -2.89 -5.98 -5.17
N LEU A 57 -4.03 -5.86 -4.49
CA LEU A 57 -4.19 -6.32 -3.11
C LEU A 57 -4.11 -7.84 -2.99
N GLN A 58 -4.65 -8.57 -3.97
CA GLN A 58 -4.54 -10.03 -4.01
C GLN A 58 -3.10 -10.46 -4.27
N GLU A 59 -2.40 -9.81 -5.20
CA GLU A 59 -0.99 -10.06 -5.47
C GLU A 59 -0.12 -9.78 -4.24
N SER A 60 -0.36 -8.68 -3.51
CA SER A 60 0.40 -8.37 -2.31
C SER A 60 0.18 -9.39 -1.18
N GLN A 61 -1.02 -9.97 -1.07
CA GLN A 61 -1.28 -11.03 -0.09
C GLN A 61 -0.63 -12.37 -0.46
N GLN A 62 -0.39 -12.61 -1.76
CA GLN A 62 0.21 -13.85 -2.24
C GLN A 62 1.74 -13.83 -2.20
N VAL A 63 2.34 -12.63 -2.22
CA VAL A 63 3.78 -12.47 -2.03
C VAL A 63 4.07 -12.46 -0.53
N SER A 64 4.83 -13.43 -0.03
CA SER A 64 5.44 -13.30 1.30
C SER A 64 6.28 -12.03 1.30
N ASP A 65 5.94 -11.05 2.14
CA ASP A 65 6.62 -9.75 2.18
C ASP A 65 8.13 -9.95 2.15
N PRO A 66 8.85 -9.46 1.12
CA PRO A 66 10.30 -9.52 1.12
C PRO A 66 10.82 -8.61 2.24
N ALA A 67 11.02 -9.20 3.41
CA ALA A 67 11.56 -8.54 4.58
C ALA A 67 13.09 -8.51 4.48
N VAL A 68 13.66 -7.31 4.53
CA VAL A 68 15.10 -7.11 4.63
C VAL A 68 15.39 -6.62 6.03
N SER A 69 16.00 -7.48 6.85
CA SER A 69 16.53 -7.09 8.16
C SER A 69 17.94 -6.54 7.98
N VAL A 70 18.19 -5.34 8.50
CA VAL A 70 19.53 -4.77 8.61
C VAL A 70 19.98 -4.95 10.06
N GLU A 71 20.88 -5.90 10.29
CA GLU A 71 21.49 -6.10 11.60
C GLU A 71 22.61 -5.07 11.78
N ASN A 72 22.50 -4.23 12.82
CA ASN A 72 23.55 -3.29 13.18
C ASN A 72 24.57 -4.01 14.07
N PRO A 73 25.83 -4.23 13.66
CA PRO A 73 26.80 -5.00 14.44
C PRO A 73 27.24 -4.33 15.75
N GLU A 74 26.80 -3.09 16.02
CA GLU A 74 27.15 -2.31 17.21
C GLU A 74 26.01 -2.14 18.23
N ALA A 75 24.89 -2.85 18.09
CA ALA A 75 23.91 -2.94 19.16
C ALA A 75 24.35 -4.02 20.17
N GLN A 76 25.42 -3.75 20.92
CA GLN A 76 25.69 -4.50 22.15
C GLN A 76 24.46 -4.37 23.06
N PRO A 77 23.84 -5.49 23.52
CA PRO A 77 22.84 -5.37 24.58
C PRO A 77 23.58 -4.79 25.79
N ALA A 78 23.12 -3.62 26.25
CA ALA A 78 23.60 -3.03 27.48
C ALA A 78 23.50 -4.10 28.57
N SER A 79 24.65 -4.51 29.09
CA SER A 79 24.74 -5.46 30.20
C SER A 79 23.78 -5.02 31.29
N GLU A 80 22.80 -5.88 31.58
CA GLU A 80 21.91 -5.75 32.71
C GLU A 80 22.79 -5.72 33.97
N GLN A 81 23.10 -4.52 34.45
CA GLN A 81 23.82 -4.32 35.70
C GLN A 81 22.86 -4.74 36.83
N VAL A 82 23.01 -5.98 37.25
CA VAL A 82 22.40 -6.51 38.47
C VAL A 82 23.00 -5.71 39.63
N ILE A 83 22.25 -4.72 40.12
CA ILE A 83 22.55 -4.02 41.38
C ILE A 83 22.53 -5.04 42.53
N PRO A 84 23.63 -5.31 43.24
CA PRO A 84 23.53 -6.11 44.45
C PRO A 84 22.81 -5.28 45.52
N ALA A 85 21.70 -5.81 46.01
CA ALA A 85 21.01 -5.27 47.17
C ALA A 85 21.98 -5.30 48.36
N SER A 86 22.39 -4.11 48.82
CA SER A 86 23.09 -3.97 50.10
C SER A 86 22.12 -4.30 51.22
N GLU A 87 22.16 -5.55 51.69
CA GLU A 87 21.44 -5.98 52.88
C GLU A 87 22.06 -5.30 54.10
N SER A 88 21.29 -4.38 54.67
CA SER A 88 21.53 -3.80 55.98
C SER A 88 21.24 -4.85 57.04
N GLY A 89 22.27 -5.32 57.75
CA GLY A 89 22.14 -6.32 58.82
C GLY A 89 23.12 -6.05 59.94
N ALA A 90 22.57 -5.69 61.10
CA ALA A 90 23.26 -5.37 62.34
C ALA A 90 23.74 -6.63 63.09
N ALA A 91 24.86 -6.52 63.80
CA ALA A 91 25.08 -6.98 65.18
C ALA A 91 26.51 -6.63 65.64
#